data_AF-A0A519K6Z7-F1
#
_entry.id   AF-A0A519K6Z7-F1
#
_cell.length_a   1.000
_cell.length_b   1.000
_cell.length_c   1.000
_cell.angle_alpha   90.00
_cell.angle_beta   90.00
_cell.angle_gamma   90.00
#
_symmetry.space_group_name_H-M   'P 1'
#
loop_
_entity.id
_entity.type
_entity.pdbx_description
1 polymer ?
#
loop_
_entity_poly.entity_id
_entity_poly.type
_entity_poly.pdbx_seq_one_letter_code
_entity_poly.pdbx_strand_id
1 'polypeptide(L)' 'HHIKQNISVFEKVLDSGFIRIHRSFIIQTKKLTAYTKNEIEINAIEIPIGTRYKEKWMDHLEKMVLK' A
#
# COMPACT_ATOMS: atom_id res chain seq x y z
N HIS A 1 12.66 -16.41 13.87
CA HIS A 1 13.14 -15.07 14.25
C HIS A 1 11.99 -14.08 14.23
N HIS A 2 11.66 -13.43 15.34
CA HIS A 2 10.70 -12.32 15.37
C HIS A 2 11.47 -11.01 15.24
N ILE A 3 11.19 -10.23 14.20
CA ILE A 3 11.81 -8.93 13.97
C ILE A 3 10.82 -7.85 14.42
N LYS A 4 11.18 -7.07 15.44
CA LYS A 4 10.40 -5.91 15.91
C LYS A 4 11.07 -4.63 15.40
N GLN A 5 10.46 -3.99 14.41
CA GLN A 5 10.95 -2.75 13.81
C GLN A 5 9.79 -1.80 13.51
N ASN A 6 10.10 -0.53 13.34
CA ASN A 6 9.10 0.46 12.98
C ASN A 6 8.61 0.23 11.53
N ILE A 7 7.33 0.47 11.25
CA ILE A 7 6.76 0.31 9.90
C ILE A 7 7.48 1.17 8.86
N SER A 8 7.96 2.34 9.26
CA SER A 8 8.74 3.24 8.39
C SER A 8 10.12 2.66 8.02
N VAL A 9 10.66 1.73 8.81
CA VAL A 9 11.88 0.99 8.44
C VAL A 9 11.54 -0.03 7.36
N PHE A 10 10.46 -0.80 7.53
CA PHE A 10 9.98 -1.72 6.51
C PHE A 10 9.66 -1.02 5.19
N GLU A 11 9.05 0.17 5.23
CA GLU A 11 8.77 0.97 4.02
C GLU A 11 10.04 1.30 3.21
N LYS A 12 11.22 1.37 3.84
CA LYS A 12 12.50 1.66 3.16
C LYS A 12 13.21 0.40 2.66
N VAL A 13 12.99 -0.74 3.31
CA VAL A 13 13.68 -2.00 3.01
C VAL A 13 12.91 -2.82 1.98
N LEU A 14 11.59 -2.65 1.91
CA LEU A 14 10.74 -3.34 0.94
C LEU A 14 10.90 -2.76 -0.47
N ASP A 15 10.85 -3.65 -1.46
CA ASP A 15 11.02 -3.30 -2.88
C ASP A 15 9.87 -2.44 -3.44
N SER A 16 10.03 -1.95 -4.67
CA SER A 16 9.08 -1.10 -5.39
C SER A 16 7.68 -1.70 -5.61
N GLY A 17 7.52 -3.00 -5.38
CA GLY A 17 6.21 -3.68 -5.39
C GLY A 17 5.40 -3.50 -4.10
N PHE A 18 5.95 -2.80 -3.10
CA PHE A 18 5.26 -2.50 -1.85
C PHE A 18 4.96 -1.02 -1.74
N ILE A 19 3.76 -0.70 -1.23
CA ILE A 19 3.34 0.67 -0.99
C ILE A 19 2.62 0.78 0.34
N ARG A 20 2.91 1.86 1.06
CA ARG A 20 2.22 2.19 2.30
C ARG A 20 0.95 2.97 2.00
N ILE A 21 -0.19 2.43 2.41
CA ILE A 21 -1.52 3.01 2.16
C ILE A 21 -2.20 3.48 3.45
N HIS A 22 -1.66 3.13 4.62
CA HIS A 22 -2.16 3.56 5.92
C HIS A 22 -1.01 3.70 6.92
N ARG A 23 -1.25 4.36 8.06
CA ARG A 23 -0.24 4.48 9.13
C ARG A 23 0.21 3.12 9.67
N SER A 24 -0.64 2.10 9.54
CA SER A 24 -0.40 0.74 10.05
C SER A 24 -0.24 -0.33 8.96
N PHE A 25 -0.38 0.01 7.68
CA PHE A 25 -0.41 -0.99 6.60
C PHE A 25 0.51 -0.63 5.43
N ILE A 26 1.33 -1.60 5.03
CA ILE A 26 2.07 -1.65 3.77
C ILE A 26 1.56 -2.86 3.01
N ILE A 27 1.21 -2.69 1.75
CA ILE A 27 0.65 -3.73 0.89
C ILE A 27 1.52 -4.01 -0.31
N GLN A 28 1.40 -5.23 -0.85
CA GLN A 28 2.03 -5.61 -2.10
C GLN A 28 1.06 -5.34 -3.26
N THR A 29 1.45 -4.45 -4.17
CA THR A 29 0.56 -3.98 -5.26
C THR A 29 0.21 -5.06 -6.27
N LYS A 30 1.11 -6.04 -6.47
CA LYS A 30 0.86 -7.21 -7.32
C LYS A 30 -0.26 -8.14 -6.83
N LYS A 31 -0.66 -8.03 -5.56
CA LYS A 31 -1.72 -8.84 -4.94
C LYS A 31 -3.04 -8.09 -4.81
N LEU A 32 -3.10 -6.86 -5.31
CA LEU A 32 -4.31 -6.06 -5.31
C LEU A 32 -5.37 -6.75 -6.19
N THR A 33 -6.55 -7.00 -5.64
CA THR A 33 -7.68 -7.59 -6.38
C THR A 33 -8.61 -6.50 -6.90
N ALA A 34 -8.92 -5.51 -6.07
CA ALA A 34 -9.69 -4.34 -6.43
C ALA A 34 -9.27 -3.13 -5.59
N TYR A 35 -9.69 -1.93 -5.99
CA TYR A 35 -9.52 -0.74 -5.17
C TYR A 35 -10.67 0.24 -5.41
N THR A 36 -10.97 1.02 -4.37
CA THR A 36 -11.84 2.19 -4.45
C THR A 36 -11.03 3.45 -4.13
N LYS A 37 -11.69 4.61 -4.11
CA LYS A 37 -11.03 5.87 -3.73
C LYS A 37 -10.60 5.88 -2.25
N ASN A 38 -11.18 5.02 -1.42
CA ASN A 38 -11.02 5.05 0.04
C ASN A 38 -10.48 3.75 0.62
N GLU A 39 -10.55 2.64 -0.10
CA GLU A 39 -9.98 1.36 0.36
C GLU A 39 -9.33 0.59 -0.77
N ILE A 40 -8.55 -0.42 -0.36
CA ILE A 40 -8.01 -1.43 -1.25
C ILE A 40 -8.55 -2.79 -0.83
N GLU A 41 -8.74 -3.66 -1.81
CA GLU A 41 -9.13 -5.04 -1.60
C GLU A 41 -7.96 -5.94 -2.00
N ILE A 42 -7.59 -6.84 -1.08
CA ILE A 42 -6.60 -7.88 -1.31
C ILE A 42 -7.24 -9.21 -0.95
N ASN A 43 -7.49 -10.03 -1.96
CA ASN A 43 -8.27 -11.26 -1.86
C ASN A 43 -9.70 -10.95 -1.38
N ALA A 44 -9.99 -11.15 -0.09
CA ALA A 44 -11.28 -10.89 0.53
C ALA A 44 -11.15 -9.95 1.76
N ILE A 45 -10.02 -9.24 1.86
CA ILE A 45 -9.74 -8.32 2.96
C ILE A 45 -9.75 -6.90 2.40
N GLU A 46 -10.62 -6.08 2.99
CA GLU A 46 -10.69 -4.64 2.74
C GLU A 46 -9.78 -3.90 3.72
N ILE A 47 -8.95 -2.99 3.21
CA ILE A 47 -8.03 -2.18 4.00
C ILE A 47 -8.26 -0.71 3.68
N PRO A 48 -8.63 0.13 4.66
CA PRO A 48 -8.88 1.54 4.42
C PRO A 48 -7.58 2.30 4.12
N ILE A 49 -7.65 3.19 3.15
CA ILE A 49 -6.58 4.10 2.78
C ILE A 49 -6.61 5.28 3.73
N GLY A 50 -5.50 5.51 4.43
CA GLY A 50 -5.36 6.67 5.30
C GLY A 50 -5.27 7.95 4.50
N THR A 51 -5.94 9.01 4.94
CA THR A 51 -5.98 10.32 4.26
C THR A 51 -4.59 10.84 3.88
N ARG A 52 -3.62 10.70 4.80
CA ARG A 52 -2.22 11.12 4.58
C ARG A 52 -1.49 10.33 3.48
N TYR A 53 -1.93 9.11 3.18
CA TYR A 53 -1.31 8.22 2.20
C TYR A 53 -2.06 8.18 0.87
N LYS A 54 -3.24 8.81 0.81
CA LYS A 54 -4.13 8.79 -0.34
C LYS A 54 -3.50 9.41 -1.58
N GLU A 55 -2.85 10.56 -1.45
CA GLU A 55 -2.17 11.23 -2.56
C GLU A 55 -1.06 10.35 -3.16
N LYS A 56 -0.15 9.84 -2.31
CA LYS A 56 0.91 8.91 -2.72
C LYS A 56 0.37 7.65 -3.41
N TRP A 57 -0.80 7.16 -2.97
CA TRP A 57 -1.48 6.02 -3.60
C TRP A 57 -2.03 6.39 -4.98
N MET A 58 -2.68 7.54 -5.14
CA MET A 58 -3.20 8.00 -6.42
C MET A 58 -2.07 8.20 -7.44
N ASP A 59 -0.97 8.83 -7.05
CA ASP A 59 0.22 9.00 -7.90
C ASP A 59 0.80 7.66 -8.37
N HIS A 60 0.72 6.63 -7.52
CA HIS A 60 1.17 5.29 -7.85
C HIS A 60 0.25 4.65 -8.90
N LEU A 61 -1.06 4.77 -8.75
CA LEU A 61 -2.05 4.26 -9.70
C LEU A 61 -1.91 4.91 -11.07
N GLU A 62 -1.75 6.23 -11.14
CA GLU A 62 -1.56 6.94 -12.41
C GLU A 62 -0.33 6.41 -13.16
N LYS A 63 0.78 6.17 -12.45
CA LYS A 63 1.99 5.58 -13.03
C LYS A 63 1.83 4.12 -13.45
N MET A 64 0.90 3.38 -12.84
CA MET A 64 0.58 2.01 -13.26
C MET A 64 -0.28 1.99 -14.54
N VAL A 65 -1.20 2.94 -14.70
CA VAL A 65 -2.11 3.01 -15.85
C VAL A 65 -1.42 3.58 -17.10
N LEU A 66 -0.47 4.50 -16.92
CA LEU A 66 0.30 5.12 -18.00
C LEU A 66 1.46 4.27 -18.53
N LYS A 67 1.60 3.03 -18.05
CA LYS A 67 2.67 2.09 -18.40
C LYS A 67 2.12 0.92 -19.21
#